data_AF-A0A8H7SFF4-F1
#
_entry.id   AF-A0A8H7SFF4-F1
#
_cell.length_a   1.000
_cell.length_b   1.000
_cell.length_c   1.000
_cell.angle_alpha   90.00
_cell.angle_beta   90.00
_cell.angle_gamma   90.00
#
_symmetry.space_group_name_H-M   'P 1'
#
loop_
_entity.id
_entity.type
_entity.pdbx_description
1 polymer ?
#
loop_
_entity_poly.entity_id
_entity_poly.type
_entity_poly.pdbx_seq_one_letter_code
_entity_poly.pdbx_strand_id
1 'polypeptide(L)'
;MASKRVFSEQILARLTKPLTEADVKPQFIFNEAKQKSFWRPPQVSLRVQNDLRKACIQQGIDPLSIGLPFVQPRKPLRTKPNKLEKHERTRAERQETIRKNVEKMPETIQAWKEDKLKEAAKQKSSLPF
;
A
#
# COMPACT_ATOMS: atom_id res chain seq x y z
N MET A 1 10.64 -30.34 -9.65
CA MET A 1 9.41 -31.10 -9.96
C MET A 1 8.42 -30.86 -8.84
N ALA A 2 7.34 -30.11 -9.08
CA ALA A 2 6.31 -29.91 -8.05
C ALA A 2 5.49 -31.20 -7.91
N SER A 3 5.47 -31.81 -6.73
CA SER A 3 4.63 -32.98 -6.45
C SER A 3 3.15 -32.64 -6.64
N LYS A 4 2.37 -33.53 -7.27
CA LYS A 4 0.92 -33.36 -7.36
C LYS A 4 0.34 -33.22 -5.95
N ARG A 5 -0.55 -32.24 -5.76
CA ARG A 5 -1.23 -32.06 -4.47
C ARG A 5 -2.19 -33.23 -4.25
N VAL A 6 -2.13 -33.82 -3.05
CA VAL A 6 -3.12 -34.82 -2.65
C VAL A 6 -4.32 -34.07 -2.07
N PHE A 7 -5.49 -34.25 -2.66
CA PHE A 7 -6.75 -33.72 -2.16
C PHE A 7 -7.46 -34.79 -1.32
N SER A 8 -8.10 -34.37 -0.23
CA SER A 8 -8.90 -35.27 0.59
C SER A 8 -10.15 -35.72 -0.16
N GLU A 9 -10.67 -36.89 0.19
CA GLU A 9 -11.91 -37.44 -0.35
C GLU A 9 -13.09 -36.46 -0.18
N GLN A 10 -13.13 -35.70 0.92
CA GLN A 10 -14.14 -34.68 1.16
C GLN A 10 -14.13 -33.57 0.10
N ILE A 11 -12.95 -33.17 -0.39
CA ILE A 11 -12.84 -32.16 -1.46
C ILE A 11 -13.28 -32.76 -2.79
N LEU A 12 -12.88 -34.00 -3.07
CA LEU A 12 -13.27 -34.71 -4.29
C LEU A 12 -14.79 -34.95 -4.35
N ALA A 13 -15.41 -35.31 -3.21
CA ALA A 13 -16.85 -35.49 -3.09
C ALA A 13 -17.64 -34.19 -3.29
N ARG A 14 -17.02 -33.01 -3.17
CA ARG A 14 -17.67 -31.73 -3.50
C ARG A 14 -17.70 -31.44 -5.00
N LEU A 15 -16.87 -32.11 -5.80
CA LEU A 15 -16.87 -31.94 -7.26
C LEU A 15 -18.13 -32.52 -7.91
N THR A 16 -18.83 -33.44 -7.24
CA THR A 16 -20.06 -34.06 -7.74
C THR A 16 -21.31 -33.21 -7.48
N LYS A 17 -21.22 -32.20 -6.60
CA LYS A 17 -22.33 -31.30 -6.26
C LYS A 17 -22.07 -29.93 -6.87
N PRO A 18 -22.88 -29.49 -7.85
CA PRO A 18 -22.70 -28.17 -8.46
C PRO A 18 -22.94 -27.07 -7.42
N LEU A 19 -22.08 -26.05 -7.45
CA LEU A 19 -22.17 -24.88 -6.60
C LEU A 19 -23.25 -23.92 -7.12
N THR A 20 -23.95 -23.27 -6.20
CA THR A 20 -24.91 -22.22 -6.52
C THR A 20 -24.23 -20.85 -6.57
N GLU A 21 -24.91 -19.84 -7.11
CA GLU A 21 -24.36 -18.48 -7.15
C GLU A 21 -24.06 -17.91 -5.76
N ALA A 22 -24.87 -18.26 -4.75
CA ALA A 22 -24.68 -17.85 -3.35
C ALA A 22 -23.41 -18.42 -2.73
N ASP A 23 -22.94 -19.57 -3.23
CA ASP A 23 -21.74 -20.23 -2.75
C ASP A 23 -20.47 -19.51 -3.23
N VAL A 24 -20.55 -18.87 -4.38
CA VAL A 24 -19.40 -18.36 -5.12
C VAL A 24 -19.29 -16.84 -5.07
N LYS A 25 -20.43 -16.14 -5.16
CA LYS A 25 -20.49 -14.68 -5.24
C LYS A 25 -21.13 -14.08 -3.98
N PRO A 26 -20.68 -12.88 -3.54
CA PRO A 26 -21.38 -12.15 -2.50
C PRO A 26 -22.76 -11.72 -3.00
N GLN A 27 -23.74 -11.74 -2.09
CA GLN A 27 -25.12 -11.36 -2.39
C GLN A 27 -25.52 -10.14 -1.58
N PHE A 28 -26.22 -9.20 -2.21
CA PHE A 28 -26.80 -8.07 -1.52
C PHE A 28 -28.12 -8.47 -0.88
N ILE A 29 -28.29 -8.18 0.41
CA ILE A 29 -29.52 -8.45 1.15
C ILE A 29 -30.05 -7.13 1.67
N PHE A 30 -31.27 -6.79 1.24
CA PHE A 30 -32.03 -5.67 1.76
C PHE A 30 -33.06 -6.18 2.77
N ASN A 31 -33.02 -5.65 4.00
CA ASN A 31 -34.02 -5.94 5.02
C ASN A 31 -35.01 -4.78 5.08
N GLU A 32 -36.18 -4.96 4.47
CA GLU A 32 -37.24 -3.96 4.41
C GLU A 32 -37.74 -3.55 5.80
N ALA A 33 -37.87 -4.52 6.72
CA ALA A 33 -38.36 -4.25 8.07
C ALA A 33 -37.41 -3.36 8.88
N LYS A 34 -36.10 -3.50 8.66
CA LYS A 34 -35.06 -2.71 9.35
C LYS A 34 -34.53 -1.53 8.54
N GLN A 35 -34.99 -1.37 7.29
CA GLN A 35 -34.47 -0.39 6.32
C GLN A 35 -32.94 -0.40 6.25
N LYS A 36 -32.34 -1.59 6.34
CA LYS A 36 -30.88 -1.79 6.34
C LYS A 36 -30.49 -2.75 5.25
N SER A 37 -29.33 -2.49 4.66
CA SER A 37 -28.74 -3.35 3.66
C SER A 37 -27.36 -3.82 4.07
N PHE A 38 -26.99 -5.02 3.64
CA PHE A 38 -25.63 -5.52 3.81
C PHE A 38 -25.28 -6.52 2.70
N TRP A 39 -23.99 -6.72 2.51
CA TRP A 39 -23.47 -7.74 1.61
C TRP A 39 -23.19 -9.01 2.41
N ARG A 40 -23.86 -10.11 2.03
CA ARG A 40 -23.56 -11.44 2.56
C ARG A 40 -22.35 -12.00 1.81
N PRO A 41 -21.32 -12.51 2.51
CA PRO A 41 -20.19 -13.16 1.86
C PRO A 41 -20.62 -14.47 1.18
N PRO A 42 -19.85 -14.96 0.20
CA PRO A 42 -20.07 -16.27 -0.39
C PRO A 42 -19.96 -17.38 0.66
N GLN A 43 -20.78 -18.43 0.55
CA GLN A 43 -20.73 -19.57 1.50
C GLN A 43 -19.40 -20.32 1.43
N VAL A 44 -18.82 -20.42 0.23
CA VAL A 44 -17.53 -21.09 0.02
C VAL A 44 -16.45 -20.03 -0.07
N SER A 45 -15.47 -20.11 0.84
CA SER A 45 -14.35 -19.18 0.87
C SER A 45 -13.52 -19.24 -0.41
N LEU A 46 -12.88 -18.13 -0.79
CA LEU A 46 -12.00 -18.06 -1.96
C LEU A 46 -10.87 -19.10 -1.92
N ARG A 47 -10.39 -19.46 -0.72
CA ARG A 47 -9.39 -20.53 -0.54
C ARG A 47 -9.96 -21.88 -0.98
N VAL A 48 -11.15 -22.23 -0.52
CA VAL A 48 -11.81 -23.49 -0.88
C VAL A 48 -12.17 -23.50 -2.36
N GLN A 49 -12.67 -22.39 -2.91
CA GLN A 49 -12.91 -22.26 -4.36
C GLN A 49 -11.63 -22.50 -5.19
N ASN A 50 -10.48 -22.00 -4.73
CA ASN A 50 -9.19 -22.25 -5.38
C ASN A 50 -8.72 -23.71 -5.26
N ASP A 51 -8.97 -24.35 -4.12
CA ASP A 51 -8.64 -25.76 -3.93
C ASP A 51 -9.53 -26.67 -4.78
N LEU A 52 -10.83 -26.38 -4.86
CA LEU A 52 -11.75 -27.04 -5.79
C LEU A 52 -11.30 -26.85 -7.25
N ARG A 53 -10.94 -25.63 -7.65
CA ARG A 53 -10.43 -25.37 -9.00
C ARG A 53 -9.19 -26.20 -9.33
N LYS A 54 -8.25 -26.32 -8.40
CA LYS A 54 -7.06 -27.17 -8.57
C LYS A 54 -7.44 -28.65 -8.65
N ALA A 55 -8.42 -29.10 -7.86
CA ALA A 55 -8.93 -30.46 -7.91
C ALA A 55 -9.64 -30.77 -9.24
N CYS A 56 -10.47 -29.84 -9.76
CA CYS A 56 -11.08 -29.94 -11.09
C CYS A 56 -10.02 -30.14 -12.18
N ILE A 57 -8.99 -29.28 -12.19
CA ILE A 57 -7.88 -29.37 -13.15
C ILE A 57 -7.16 -30.73 -13.05
N GLN A 58 -6.95 -31.25 -11.83
CA GLN A 58 -6.30 -32.53 -11.62
C GLN A 58 -7.15 -33.73 -12.08
N GLN A 59 -8.47 -33.63 -11.97
CA GLN A 59 -9.42 -34.67 -12.38
C GLN A 59 -9.89 -34.52 -13.84
N GLY A 60 -9.39 -33.52 -14.58
CA GLY A 60 -9.80 -33.26 -15.96
C GLY A 60 -11.23 -32.73 -16.10
N ILE A 61 -11.81 -32.18 -15.02
CA ILE A 61 -13.16 -31.61 -15.01
C ILE A 61 -13.06 -30.10 -15.25
N ASP A 62 -13.93 -29.55 -16.10
CA ASP A 62 -14.00 -28.09 -16.30
C ASP A 62 -14.53 -27.40 -15.02
N PRO A 63 -13.78 -26.47 -14.39
CA PRO A 63 -14.25 -25.73 -13.22
C PRO A 63 -15.60 -25.01 -13.45
N LEU A 64 -15.88 -24.54 -14.67
CA LEU A 64 -17.13 -23.86 -14.98
C LEU A 64 -18.35 -24.79 -14.86
N SER A 65 -18.18 -26.09 -15.18
CA SER A 65 -19.24 -27.09 -15.10
C SER A 65 -19.75 -27.33 -13.67
N ILE A 66 -18.90 -27.09 -12.66
CA ILE A 66 -19.24 -27.21 -11.23
C ILE A 66 -19.78 -25.88 -10.66
N GLY A 67 -19.87 -24.82 -11.48
CA GLY A 67 -20.37 -23.51 -11.07
C GLY A 67 -19.29 -22.58 -10.50
N LEU A 68 -18.00 -22.92 -10.60
CA LEU A 68 -16.92 -22.00 -10.23
C LEU A 68 -16.80 -20.86 -11.25
N PRO A 69 -16.40 -19.65 -10.82
CA PRO A 69 -16.30 -18.52 -11.73
C PRO A 69 -14.99 -18.62 -12.53
N PHE A 70 -15.01 -18.02 -13.73
CA PHE A 70 -13.83 -17.87 -14.58
C PHE A 70 -12.68 -17.17 -13.83
N VAL A 71 -11.45 -17.63 -14.08
CA VAL A 71 -10.26 -17.02 -13.49
C VAL A 71 -9.94 -15.73 -14.22
N GLN A 72 -10.12 -14.60 -13.55
CA GLN A 72 -9.80 -13.30 -14.11
C GLN A 72 -8.32 -13.24 -14.54
N PRO A 73 -8.02 -12.66 -15.72
CA PRO A 73 -6.65 -12.51 -16.17
C PRO A 73 -5.86 -11.67 -15.16
N ARG A 74 -4.57 -11.99 -14.98
CA ARG A 74 -3.70 -11.23 -14.09
C ARG A 74 -3.62 -9.79 -14.61
N LYS A 75 -3.98 -8.82 -13.76
CA LYS A 75 -3.82 -7.41 -14.08
C LYS A 75 -2.34 -7.14 -14.35
N PRO A 76 -2.00 -6.33 -15.37
CA PRO A 76 -0.61 -5.96 -15.63
C PRO A 76 -0.03 -5.28 -14.39
N LEU A 77 1.25 -5.53 -14.13
CA LEU A 77 1.94 -4.89 -13.02
C LEU A 77 1.95 -3.38 -13.28
N ARG A 78 1.29 -2.61 -12.42
CA ARG A 78 1.24 -1.16 -12.59
C ARG A 78 2.62 -0.60 -12.25
N THR A 79 3.40 -0.22 -13.26
CA THR A 79 4.65 0.53 -13.11
C THR A 79 4.33 1.97 -12.73
N LYS A 80 3.88 2.20 -11.48
CA LYS A 80 3.83 3.55 -10.94
C LYS A 80 5.28 4.06 -10.84
N PRO A 81 5.56 5.31 -11.22
CA PRO A 81 6.87 5.90 -10.95
C PRO A 81 7.12 5.91 -9.44
N ASN A 82 8.38 5.71 -9.05
CA ASN A 82 8.76 5.70 -7.64
C ASN A 82 8.46 7.08 -7.03
N LYS A 83 7.89 7.10 -5.82
CA LYS A 83 7.61 8.31 -5.05
C LYS A 83 8.91 9.03 -4.61
N LEU A 84 10.06 8.39 -4.82
CA LEU A 84 11.40 8.83 -4.39
C LEU A 84 11.52 8.92 -2.86
N GLU A 85 12.75 8.91 -2.36
CA GLU A 85 12.99 9.07 -0.93
C GLU A 85 12.75 10.52 -0.47
N LYS A 86 12.57 10.74 0.85
CA LYS A 86 12.36 12.09 1.39
C LYS A 86 13.48 13.05 0.99
N HIS A 87 14.72 12.57 1.01
CA HIS A 87 15.90 13.39 0.76
C HIS A 87 16.03 13.78 -0.73
N GLU A 88 15.52 12.95 -1.64
CA GLU A 88 15.46 13.24 -3.07
C GLU A 88 14.36 14.27 -3.36
N ARG A 89 13.20 14.12 -2.71
CA ARG A 89 12.08 15.05 -2.83
C ARG A 89 12.42 16.46 -2.34
N THR A 90 13.15 16.58 -1.23
CA THR A 90 13.51 17.88 -0.63
C THR A 90 14.87 18.40 -1.08
N ARG A 91 15.51 17.77 -2.07
CA ARG A 91 16.86 18.19 -2.53
C ARG A 91 16.85 19.61 -3.07
N ALA A 92 15.86 19.97 -3.89
CA ALA A 92 15.73 21.29 -4.48
C ALA A 92 15.58 22.39 -3.42
N GLU A 93 14.66 22.19 -2.46
CA GLU A 93 14.44 23.13 -1.35
C GLU A 93 15.72 23.35 -0.51
N ARG A 94 16.46 22.27 -0.23
CA ARG A 94 17.73 22.36 0.48
C ARG A 94 18.79 23.13 -0.31
N GLN A 95 18.89 22.89 -1.61
CA GLN A 95 19.81 23.63 -2.49
C GLN A 95 19.48 25.12 -2.52
N GLU A 96 18.20 25.49 -2.63
CA GLU A 96 17.78 26.89 -2.59
C GLU A 96 18.07 27.55 -1.25
N THR A 97 17.86 26.83 -0.15
CA THR A 97 18.12 27.35 1.20
C THR A 97 19.62 27.61 1.39
N ILE A 98 20.47 26.68 0.95
CA ILE A 98 21.92 26.86 0.97
C ILE A 98 22.32 28.07 0.11
N ARG A 99 21.77 28.22 -1.10
CA ARG A 99 22.07 29.35 -1.97
C ARG A 99 21.73 30.69 -1.31
N LYS A 100 20.53 30.82 -0.73
CA LYS A 100 20.10 32.03 -0.01
C LYS A 100 20.98 32.36 1.18
N ASN A 101 21.44 31.34 1.91
CA ASN A 101 22.33 31.54 3.06
C ASN A 101 23.72 31.99 2.63
N VAL A 102 24.23 31.45 1.52
CA VAL A 102 25.51 31.89 0.93
C VAL A 102 25.42 33.33 0.44
N GLU A 103 24.31 33.71 -0.20
CA GLU A 103 24.06 35.10 -0.64
C GLU A 103 24.03 36.09 0.54
N LYS A 104 23.42 35.71 1.67
CA LYS A 104 23.36 36.55 2.89
C LYS A 104 24.60 36.49 3.79
N MET A 105 25.57 35.65 3.44
CA MET A 105 26.77 35.45 4.25
C MET A 105 27.57 36.74 4.51
N PRO A 106 27.80 37.65 3.52
CA PRO A 106 28.57 38.87 3.76
C PRO A 106 27.92 39.79 4.80
N GLU A 107 26.60 39.97 4.74
CA GLU A 107 25.84 40.79 5.69
C GLU A 107 25.90 40.22 7.10
N THR A 108 25.73 38.90 7.24
CA THR A 108 25.83 38.23 8.55
C THR A 108 27.23 38.34 9.15
N ILE A 109 28.28 38.28 8.32
CA ILE A 109 29.67 38.50 8.76
C ILE A 109 29.88 39.94 9.23
N GLN A 110 29.34 40.93 8.51
CA GLN A 110 29.45 42.34 8.90
C GLN A 110 28.74 42.60 10.24
N ALA A 111 27.50 42.14 10.38
CA ALA A 111 26.75 42.26 11.64
C ALA A 111 27.50 41.60 12.81
N TRP A 112 28.05 40.41 12.60
CA TRP A 112 28.85 39.72 13.62
C TRP A 112 30.09 40.52 14.05
N LYS A 113 30.81 41.12 13.08
CA LYS A 113 31.98 41.96 13.38
C LYS A 113 31.59 43.21 14.17
N GLU A 114 30.51 43.88 13.79
CA GLU A 114 30.01 45.06 14.49
C GLU A 114 29.59 44.75 15.93
N ASP A 115 28.90 43.63 16.14
CA ASP A 115 28.48 43.21 17.48
C ASP A 115 29.68 42.88 18.36
N LYS A 116 30.72 42.24 17.82
CA LYS A 116 31.98 42.02 18.55
C LYS A 116 32.69 43.31 18.94
N LEU A 117 32.68 44.31 18.06
CA LEU A 117 33.24 45.64 18.38
C LEU A 117 32.43 46.35 19.47
N LYS A 118 31.09 46.27 19.43
CA LYS A 118 30.21 46.83 20.46
C LYS A 118 30.40 46.12 21.81
N GLU A 119 30.57 44.80 21.84
CA GLU A 119 30.89 44.05 23.05
C GLU A 119 32.24 44.46 23.64
N ALA A 120 33.29 44.58 22.81
CA ALA A 120 34.61 45.01 23.25
C ALA A 120 34.61 46.46 23.79
N ALA A 121 33.81 47.35 23.20
CA ALA A 121 33.66 48.72 23.67
C ALA A 121 32.97 48.80 25.04
N LYS A 122 31.98 47.93 25.30
CA LYS A 122 31.31 47.83 26.62
C LYS A 122 32.25 47.34 27.72
N GLN A 123 33.23 46.49 27.38
CA GLN A 123 34.20 45.96 28.35
C GLN A 123 35.34 46.94 28.70
N LYS A 124 35.64 47.91 27.84
CA LYS A 124 36.56 49.00 28.17
C LYS A 124 35.83 50.01 29.06
N SER A 125 35.78 49.76 30.36
CA SER A 125 35.27 50.74 31.32
C SER A 125 36.20 51.96 31.36
N SER A 126 35.63 53.14 31.13
CA SER A 126 36.33 54.41 31.31
C SER A 126 36.35 54.79 32.79
N LEU A 127 37.19 54.14 33.58
CA LEU A 127 37.64 54.71 34.83
C LEU A 127 38.99 55.39 34.55
N PRO A 128 39.09 56.73 34.65
CA PRO A 128 40.39 57.36 34.65
C PRO A 128 41.10 56.91 35.93
N PHE A 129 42.37 56.53 35.80
CA PHE A 129 43.26 56.41 36.96
C PHE A 129 43.29 57.72 37.74
#